data_AF-A0A9D1QI56-F1
#
_entry.id   AF-A0A9D1QI56-F1
#
_cell.length_a   1.000
_cell.length_b   1.000
_cell.length_c   1.000
_cell.angle_alpha   90.00
_cell.angle_beta   90.00
_cell.angle_gamma   90.00
#
_symmetry.space_group_name_H-M   'P 1'
#
loop_
_entity.id
_entity.type
_entity.pdbx_description
1 polymer ?
#
loop_
_entity_poly.entity_id
_entity_poly.type
_entity_poly.pdbx_seq_one_letter_code
_entity_poly.pdbx_strand_id
1 'polypeptide(L)'
;MKKLIPILLAAFLIVGCQAQDREEFDAMYNAFERNQSEIEADFHDYYEKIEASDDRETQLRIIYEEMIPAVEDFEATIQNYEVSSEEHKALKEDMLSYISSLHELAGNIGKFNRTFIAANPFDDEFTKEADEILETIKSQEEQVQHDYDKVLDGYEKLDAE
;
A
#
# COMPACT_ATOMS: atom_id res chain seq x y z
N MET A 1 55.06 16.79 15.12
CA MET A 1 54.29 15.92 14.20
C MET A 1 52.81 16.24 14.38
N LYS A 2 52.19 16.91 13.40
CA LYS A 2 50.80 17.38 13.46
C LYS A 2 49.86 16.19 13.19
N LYS A 3 48.92 15.96 14.11
CA LYS A 3 47.92 14.89 14.09
C LYS A 3 46.89 15.17 12.97
N LEU A 4 47.08 14.60 11.78
CA LEU A 4 46.15 14.69 10.64
C LEU A 4 45.15 13.52 10.55
N ILE A 5 45.11 12.66 11.56
CA ILE A 5 44.39 11.38 11.53
C ILE A 5 42.86 11.46 11.78
N PRO A 6 42.23 12.51 12.35
CA PRO A 6 40.80 12.42 12.68
C PRO A 6 39.85 12.71 11.49
N ILE A 7 40.31 13.29 10.38
CA ILE A 7 39.43 13.71 9.27
C ILE A 7 39.16 12.56 8.28
N LEU A 8 40.12 11.66 8.08
CA LEU A 8 39.98 10.50 7.19
C LEU A 8 38.99 9.45 7.71
N LEU A 9 38.86 9.29 9.02
CA LEU A 9 37.89 8.37 9.64
C LEU A 9 36.45 8.87 9.53
N ALA A 10 36.22 10.18 9.65
CA ALA A 10 34.89 10.76 9.51
C ALA A 10 34.37 10.65 8.07
N ALA A 11 35.24 10.83 7.07
CA ALA A 11 34.86 10.68 5.66
C ALA A 11 34.46 9.24 5.30
N PHE A 12 35.13 8.22 5.86
CA PHE A 12 34.77 6.82 5.64
C PHE A 12 33.42 6.43 6.25
N LEU A 13 33.09 6.99 7.43
CA LEU A 13 31.80 6.76 8.08
C LEU A 13 30.65 7.40 7.30
N ILE A 14 30.85 8.61 6.75
CA ILE A 14 29.82 9.31 5.98
C ILE A 14 29.54 8.60 4.64
N VAL A 15 30.58 8.16 3.94
CA VAL A 15 30.42 7.41 2.68
C VAL A 15 29.79 6.03 2.92
N GLY A 16 30.13 5.37 4.03
CA GLY A 16 29.51 4.11 4.42
C GLY A 16 28.01 4.25 4.74
N CYS A 17 27.62 5.33 5.43
CA CYS A 17 26.21 5.61 5.71
C CYS A 17 25.40 5.90 4.44
N GLN A 18 25.95 6.66 3.49
CA GLN A 18 25.24 6.95 2.23
C GLN A 18 25.06 5.71 1.34
N ALA A 19 26.08 4.84 1.27
CA ALA A 19 25.98 3.61 0.49
C ALA A 19 25.00 2.61 1.09
N GLN A 20 25.00 2.47 2.42
CA GLN A 20 24.05 1.61 3.13
C GLN A 20 22.60 2.12 3.01
N ASP A 21 22.40 3.42 3.11
CA ASP A 21 21.08 4.04 2.94
C ASP A 21 20.51 3.82 1.53
N ARG A 22 21.36 3.90 0.50
CA ARG A 22 20.93 3.61 -0.88
C ARG A 22 20.59 2.12 -1.08
N GLU A 23 21.38 1.21 -0.51
CA GLU A 23 21.09 -0.23 -0.58
C GLU A 23 19.75 -0.57 0.09
N GLU A 24 19.48 0.00 1.26
CA GLU A 24 18.22 -0.20 1.97
C GLU A 24 17.04 0.41 1.21
N PHE A 25 17.23 1.59 0.60
CA PHE A 25 16.25 2.24 -0.26
C PHE A 25 15.91 1.39 -1.49
N ASP A 26 16.92 0.92 -2.22
CA ASP A 26 16.71 0.08 -3.41
C ASP A 26 16.01 -1.24 -3.01
N ALA A 27 16.38 -1.82 -1.87
CA ALA A 27 15.74 -3.02 -1.35
C ALA A 27 14.26 -2.79 -0.97
N MET A 28 13.96 -1.65 -0.34
CA MET A 28 12.60 -1.23 0.00
C MET A 28 11.74 -1.05 -1.25
N TYR A 29 12.23 -0.33 -2.26
CA TYR A 29 11.48 -0.11 -3.50
C TYR A 29 11.26 -1.41 -4.28
N ASN A 30 12.27 -2.28 -4.35
CA ASN A 30 12.09 -3.60 -4.98
C ASN A 30 11.07 -4.47 -4.24
N ALA A 31 11.02 -4.39 -2.90
CA ALA A 31 9.99 -5.07 -2.13
C ALA A 31 8.61 -4.46 -2.39
N PHE A 32 8.52 -3.14 -2.54
CA PHE A 32 7.30 -2.45 -2.92
C PHE A 32 6.76 -2.95 -4.26
N GLU A 33 7.57 -2.89 -5.31
CA GLU A 33 7.18 -3.32 -6.66
C GLU A 33 6.76 -4.80 -6.69
N ARG A 34 7.49 -5.67 -5.99
CA ARG A 34 7.13 -7.10 -5.92
C ARG A 34 5.77 -7.31 -5.25
N ASN A 35 5.56 -6.77 -4.06
CA ASN A 35 4.31 -6.93 -3.34
C ASN A 35 3.14 -6.28 -4.07
N GLN A 36 3.37 -5.13 -4.72
CA GLN A 36 2.37 -4.48 -5.54
C GLN A 36 1.92 -5.37 -6.70
N SER A 37 2.87 -5.95 -7.44
CA SER A 37 2.55 -6.87 -8.53
C SER A 37 1.86 -8.14 -8.06
N GLU A 38 2.23 -8.65 -6.88
CA GLU A 38 1.57 -9.82 -6.26
C GLU A 38 0.13 -9.47 -5.86
N ILE A 39 -0.09 -8.33 -5.20
CA ILE A 39 -1.44 -7.85 -4.84
C ILE A 39 -2.31 -7.62 -6.06
N GLU A 40 -1.79 -7.01 -7.13
CA GLU A 40 -2.57 -6.78 -8.35
C GLU A 40 -3.06 -8.11 -8.95
N ALA A 41 -2.17 -9.12 -9.02
CA ALA A 41 -2.51 -10.44 -9.52
C ALA A 41 -3.50 -11.18 -8.61
N ASP A 42 -3.28 -11.16 -7.30
CA ASP A 42 -4.13 -11.81 -6.32
C ASP A 42 -5.50 -11.15 -6.25
N PHE A 43 -5.57 -9.82 -6.25
CA PHE A 43 -6.83 -9.07 -6.23
C PHE A 43 -7.63 -9.32 -7.50
N HIS A 44 -6.98 -9.41 -8.66
CA HIS A 44 -7.66 -9.79 -9.89
C HIS A 44 -8.35 -11.17 -9.76
N ASP A 45 -7.64 -12.19 -9.26
CA ASP A 45 -8.19 -13.52 -9.02
C ASP A 45 -9.29 -13.52 -7.94
N TYR A 46 -9.13 -12.73 -6.88
CA TYR A 46 -10.14 -12.56 -5.83
C TYR A 46 -11.42 -11.90 -6.36
N TYR A 47 -11.30 -10.89 -7.22
CA TYR A 47 -12.47 -10.27 -7.86
C TYR A 47 -13.18 -11.25 -8.78
N GLU A 48 -12.46 -12.01 -9.60
CA GLU A 48 -13.08 -13.06 -10.42
C GLU A 48 -13.84 -14.09 -9.57
N LYS A 49 -13.27 -14.51 -8.42
CA LYS A 49 -13.92 -15.41 -7.48
C LYS A 49 -15.14 -14.80 -6.80
N ILE A 50 -15.09 -13.51 -6.44
CA ILE A 50 -16.21 -12.78 -5.84
C ILE A 50 -17.36 -12.69 -6.85
N GLU A 51 -17.08 -12.28 -8.09
CA GLU A 51 -18.07 -12.17 -9.17
C GLU A 51 -18.69 -13.51 -9.55
N ALA A 52 -17.89 -14.58 -9.55
CA ALA A 52 -18.37 -15.93 -9.85
C ALA A 52 -19.12 -16.60 -8.68
N SER A 53 -19.02 -16.06 -7.47
CA SER A 53 -19.66 -16.63 -6.28
C SER A 53 -21.08 -16.11 -6.12
N ASP A 54 -22.07 -17.02 -6.14
CA ASP A 54 -23.43 -16.71 -5.70
C ASP A 54 -23.56 -16.74 -4.16
N ASP A 55 -22.53 -17.23 -3.46
CA ASP A 55 -22.47 -17.30 -2.01
C ASP A 55 -21.81 -16.05 -1.42
N ARG A 56 -22.62 -15.27 -0.70
CA ARG A 56 -22.19 -14.02 -0.06
C ARG A 56 -21.24 -14.25 1.11
N GLU A 57 -21.33 -15.39 1.81
CA GLU A 57 -20.38 -15.71 2.88
C GLU A 57 -18.98 -15.95 2.31
N THR A 58 -18.89 -16.66 1.18
CA THR A 58 -17.64 -16.82 0.43
C THR A 58 -17.09 -15.47 -0.06
N GLN A 59 -17.93 -14.56 -0.57
CA GLN A 59 -17.49 -13.22 -0.97
C GLN A 59 -16.87 -12.44 0.20
N LEU A 60 -17.55 -12.43 1.36
CA LEU A 60 -17.03 -11.77 2.56
C LEU A 60 -15.75 -12.42 3.07
N ARG A 61 -15.66 -13.74 3.01
CA ARG A 61 -14.45 -14.48 3.41
C ARG A 61 -13.25 -14.05 2.56
N ILE A 62 -13.41 -13.99 1.24
CA ILE A 62 -12.32 -13.54 0.34
C ILE A 62 -11.86 -12.14 0.75
N ILE A 63 -12.77 -11.21 1.04
CA ILE A 63 -12.41 -9.83 1.39
C ILE A 63 -11.70 -9.76 2.76
N TYR A 64 -12.28 -10.38 3.79
CA TYR A 64 -11.80 -10.20 5.17
C TYR A 64 -10.71 -11.18 5.60
N GLU A 65 -10.63 -12.37 4.98
CA GLU A 65 -9.65 -13.40 5.35
C GLU A 65 -8.51 -13.52 4.33
N GLU A 66 -8.62 -12.92 3.14
CA GLU A 66 -7.56 -12.97 2.11
C GLU A 66 -7.11 -11.56 1.68
N MET A 67 -8.01 -10.71 1.16
CA MET A 67 -7.63 -9.41 0.61
C MET A 67 -7.05 -8.45 1.65
N ILE A 68 -7.77 -8.23 2.76
CA ILE A 68 -7.31 -7.33 3.84
C ILE A 68 -5.97 -7.83 4.43
N PRO A 69 -5.83 -9.10 4.83
CA PRO A 69 -4.56 -9.62 5.33
C PRO A 69 -3.38 -9.48 4.36
N ALA A 70 -3.60 -9.67 3.06
CA ALA A 70 -2.54 -9.47 2.06
C ALA A 70 -2.02 -8.02 2.04
N VAL A 71 -2.91 -7.04 2.20
CA VAL A 71 -2.52 -5.62 2.29
C VAL A 71 -1.82 -5.31 3.62
N GLU A 72 -2.27 -5.90 4.73
CA GLU A 72 -1.60 -5.77 6.03
C GLU A 72 -0.17 -6.35 6.00
N ASP A 73 0.03 -7.50 5.33
CA ASP A 73 1.36 -8.10 5.13
C ASP A 73 2.26 -7.21 4.25
N PHE A 74 1.69 -6.55 3.24
CA PHE A 74 2.41 -5.57 2.43
C PHE A 74 2.83 -4.36 3.26
N GLU A 75 1.93 -3.81 4.08
CA GLU A 75 2.22 -2.70 4.99
C GLU A 75 3.37 -3.06 5.92
N ALA A 76 3.28 -4.22 6.58
CA ALA A 76 4.31 -4.72 7.48
C ALA A 76 5.66 -4.87 6.75
N THR A 77 5.65 -5.35 5.51
CA THR A 77 6.87 -5.47 4.70
C THR A 77 7.56 -4.13 4.51
N ILE A 78 6.83 -3.09 4.11
CA ILE A 78 7.41 -1.75 3.88
C ILE A 78 7.79 -1.07 5.20
N GLN A 79 6.97 -1.21 6.24
CA GLN A 79 7.26 -0.64 7.56
C GLN A 79 8.61 -1.10 8.13
N ASN A 80 9.04 -2.32 7.84
CA ASN A 80 10.25 -2.91 8.39
C ASN A 80 11.58 -2.39 7.80
N TYR A 81 11.55 -1.62 6.71
CA TYR A 81 12.77 -1.04 6.11
C TYR A 81 13.23 0.20 6.88
N GLU A 82 14.53 0.33 7.15
CA GLU A 82 15.10 1.46 7.90
C GLU A 82 15.89 2.42 6.99
N VAL A 83 15.19 3.34 6.33
CA VAL A 83 15.80 4.40 5.53
C VAL A 83 16.10 5.65 6.35
N SER A 84 17.21 6.33 6.04
CA SER A 84 17.80 7.38 6.87
C SER A 84 17.77 8.78 6.24
N SER A 85 17.84 8.91 4.91
CA SER A 85 17.67 10.20 4.24
C SER A 85 16.22 10.69 4.35
N GLU A 86 16.03 12.00 4.36
CA GLU A 86 14.69 12.59 4.43
C GLU A 86 13.89 12.30 3.15
N GLU A 87 14.56 12.26 1.99
CA GLU A 87 13.88 11.91 0.74
C GLU A 87 13.43 10.44 0.71
N HIS A 88 14.27 9.50 1.16
CA HIS A 88 13.88 8.09 1.21
C HIS A 88 12.75 7.83 2.22
N LYS A 89 12.76 8.54 3.35
CA LYS A 89 11.64 8.48 4.33
C LYS A 89 10.36 9.02 3.72
N ALA A 90 10.42 10.13 3.00
CA ALA A 90 9.24 10.68 2.32
C ALA A 90 8.65 9.68 1.32
N LEU A 91 9.49 9.00 0.53
CA LEU A 91 9.01 7.95 -0.37
C LEU A 91 8.38 6.77 0.39
N LYS A 92 9.01 6.34 1.51
CA LYS A 92 8.43 5.30 2.36
C LYS A 92 7.06 5.70 2.90
N GLU A 93 6.87 6.95 3.32
CA GLU A 93 5.57 7.47 3.77
C GLU A 93 4.54 7.49 2.64
N ASP A 94 4.96 7.81 1.41
CA ASP A 94 4.09 7.74 0.23
C ASP A 94 3.68 6.30 -0.10
N MET A 95 4.61 5.35 -0.02
CA MET A 95 4.30 3.91 -0.16
C MET A 95 3.30 3.43 0.88
N LEU A 96 3.49 3.81 2.15
CA LEU A 96 2.57 3.44 3.23
C LEU A 96 1.19 4.10 3.06
N SER A 97 1.14 5.32 2.53
CA SER A 97 -0.11 6.01 2.22
C SER A 97 -0.89 5.28 1.12
N TYR A 98 -0.20 4.84 0.07
CA TYR A 98 -0.77 3.98 -0.97
C TYR A 98 -1.30 2.65 -0.41
N ILE A 99 -0.52 1.97 0.44
CA ILE A 99 -0.95 0.70 1.04
C ILE A 99 -2.17 0.91 1.96
N SER A 100 -2.20 2.01 2.70
CA SER A 100 -3.37 2.39 3.52
C SER A 100 -4.61 2.64 2.65
N SER A 101 -4.47 3.28 1.49
CA SER A 101 -5.62 3.53 0.61
C SER A 101 -6.15 2.25 -0.02
N LEU A 102 -5.28 1.27 -0.35
CA LEU A 102 -5.68 -0.09 -0.72
C LEU A 102 -6.48 -0.79 0.39
N HIS A 103 -5.99 -0.72 1.63
CA HIS A 103 -6.64 -1.34 2.77
C HIS A 103 -8.04 -0.77 3.00
N GLU A 104 -8.18 0.56 2.93
CA GLU A 104 -9.47 1.24 3.02
C GLU A 104 -10.42 0.84 1.88
N LEU A 105 -9.91 0.71 0.65
CA LEU A 105 -10.70 0.26 -0.50
C LEU A 105 -11.26 -1.15 -0.27
N ALA A 106 -10.41 -2.11 0.10
CA ALA A 106 -10.83 -3.48 0.42
C ALA A 106 -11.87 -3.51 1.56
N GLY A 107 -11.65 -2.70 2.60
CA GLY A 107 -12.59 -2.54 3.72
C GLY A 107 -13.96 -2.00 3.29
N ASN A 108 -13.99 -1.01 2.40
CA ASN A 108 -15.24 -0.44 1.87
C ASN A 108 -15.99 -1.43 0.97
N ILE A 109 -15.27 -2.22 0.17
CA ILE A 109 -15.87 -3.32 -0.62
C ILE A 109 -16.48 -4.37 0.30
N GLY A 110 -15.80 -4.73 1.39
CA GLY A 110 -16.33 -5.63 2.43
C GLY A 110 -17.58 -5.08 3.10
N LYS A 111 -17.56 -3.79 3.45
CA LYS A 111 -18.72 -3.09 4.04
C LYS A 111 -19.91 -3.09 3.08
N PHE A 112 -19.69 -2.79 1.80
CA PHE A 112 -20.72 -2.83 0.77
C PHE A 112 -21.38 -4.21 0.70
N ASN A 113 -20.58 -5.27 0.57
CA ASN A 113 -21.08 -6.65 0.52
C ASN A 113 -21.88 -7.02 1.78
N ARG A 114 -21.42 -6.58 2.96
CA ARG A 114 -22.11 -6.83 4.23
C ARG A 114 -23.45 -6.10 4.33
N THR A 115 -23.56 -4.87 3.83
CA THR A 115 -24.81 -4.09 3.85
C THR A 115 -25.93 -4.84 3.12
N PHE A 116 -25.63 -5.52 2.01
CA PHE A 116 -26.59 -6.37 1.28
C PHE A 116 -27.01 -7.65 2.03
N ILE A 117 -26.25 -8.11 3.02
CA ILE A 117 -26.59 -9.29 3.84
C ILE A 117 -27.48 -8.90 5.02
N ALA A 118 -27.19 -7.77 5.66
CA ALA A 118 -27.80 -7.39 6.93
C ALA A 118 -29.11 -6.61 6.77
N ALA A 119 -29.34 -5.97 5.62
CA ALA A 119 -30.42 -5.03 5.43
C ALA A 119 -31.49 -5.51 4.42
N ASN A 120 -32.69 -4.94 4.53
CA ASN A 120 -33.77 -5.17 3.57
C ASN A 120 -33.49 -4.32 2.32
N PRO A 121 -33.30 -4.93 1.13
CA PRO A 121 -32.95 -4.19 -0.08
C PRO A 121 -34.07 -3.28 -0.62
N PHE A 122 -35.27 -3.37 -0.06
CA PHE A 122 -36.42 -2.54 -0.41
C PHE A 122 -36.65 -1.38 0.57
N ASP A 123 -35.73 -1.16 1.51
CA ASP A 123 -35.76 -0.01 2.42
C ASP A 123 -35.09 1.21 1.77
N ASP A 124 -35.69 2.39 1.92
CA ASP A 124 -35.12 3.65 1.44
C ASP A 124 -33.81 3.96 2.19
N GLU A 125 -33.71 3.56 3.46
CA GLU A 125 -32.49 3.71 4.27
C GLU A 125 -31.35 2.85 3.73
N PHE A 126 -31.65 1.63 3.29
CA PHE A 126 -30.68 0.73 2.65
C PHE A 126 -30.14 1.32 1.34
N THR A 127 -31.05 1.82 0.48
CA THR A 127 -30.65 2.36 -0.82
C THR A 127 -29.69 3.53 -0.65
N LYS A 128 -29.98 4.41 0.30
CA LYS A 128 -29.11 5.53 0.64
C LYS A 128 -27.75 5.09 1.18
N GLU A 129 -27.72 4.13 2.10
CA GLU A 129 -26.44 3.61 2.65
C GLU A 129 -25.58 2.94 1.57
N ALA A 130 -26.20 2.15 0.69
CA ALA A 130 -25.49 1.50 -0.42
C ALA A 130 -24.90 2.52 -1.41
N ASP A 131 -25.66 3.57 -1.74
CA ASP A 131 -25.18 4.63 -2.64
C ASP A 131 -24.02 5.41 -2.03
N GLU A 132 -24.08 5.76 -0.74
CA GLU A 132 -22.99 6.45 -0.03
C GLU A 132 -21.70 5.61 0.01
N ILE A 133 -21.83 4.29 0.23
CA ILE A 133 -20.67 3.38 0.20
C ILE A 133 -20.09 3.28 -1.21
N LEU A 134 -20.93 3.19 -2.26
CA LEU A 134 -20.45 3.14 -3.64
C LEU A 134 -19.74 4.42 -4.08
N GLU A 135 -20.23 5.59 -3.65
CA GLU A 135 -19.54 6.86 -3.87
C GLU A 135 -18.18 6.88 -3.17
N THR A 136 -18.12 6.37 -1.93
CA THR A 136 -16.87 6.23 -1.19
C THR A 136 -15.89 5.30 -1.90
N ILE A 137 -16.35 4.13 -2.38
CA ILE A 137 -15.51 3.18 -3.14
C ILE A 137 -14.91 3.85 -4.37
N LYS A 138 -15.71 4.54 -5.18
CA LYS A 138 -15.23 5.23 -6.39
C LYS A 138 -14.19 6.31 -6.07
N SER A 139 -14.45 7.12 -5.05
CA SER A 139 -13.47 8.12 -4.61
C SER A 139 -12.18 7.47 -4.11
N GLN A 140 -12.28 6.30 -3.47
CA GLN A 140 -11.12 5.58 -2.97
C GLN A 140 -10.32 4.92 -4.11
N GLU A 141 -10.97 4.41 -5.15
CA GLU A 141 -10.29 3.90 -6.35
C GLU A 141 -9.43 4.99 -7.01
N GLU A 142 -9.98 6.21 -7.13
CA GLU A 142 -9.22 7.37 -7.62
C GLU A 142 -8.05 7.73 -6.70
N GLN A 143 -8.25 7.65 -5.38
CA GLN A 143 -7.22 7.92 -4.37
C GLN A 143 -6.08 6.89 -4.43
N VAL A 144 -6.39 5.61 -4.56
CA VAL A 144 -5.40 4.52 -4.70
C VAL A 144 -4.51 4.75 -5.93
N GLN A 145 -5.12 5.09 -7.08
CA GLN A 145 -4.34 5.39 -8.29
C GLN A 145 -3.45 6.63 -8.08
N HIS A 146 -4.00 7.70 -7.50
CA HIS A 146 -3.25 8.91 -7.21
C HIS A 146 -2.05 8.66 -6.29
N ASP A 147 -2.23 7.86 -5.24
CA ASP A 147 -1.15 7.55 -4.30
C ASP A 147 -0.09 6.64 -4.92
N TYR A 148 -0.50 5.71 -5.79
CA TYR A 148 0.45 4.91 -6.57
C TYR A 148 1.30 5.76 -7.51
N ASP A 149 0.65 6.66 -8.27
CA ASP A 149 1.35 7.59 -9.17
C ASP A 149 2.37 8.46 -8.41
N LYS A 150 2.02 8.88 -7.18
CA LYS A 150 2.92 9.63 -6.30
C LYS A 150 4.17 8.83 -5.92
N VAL A 151 4.03 7.54 -5.65
CA VAL A 151 5.17 6.65 -5.38
C VAL A 151 6.08 6.53 -6.60
N LEU A 152 5.50 6.32 -7.79
CA LEU A 152 6.27 6.23 -9.04
C LEU A 152 7.04 7.53 -9.32
N ASP A 153 6.35 8.67 -9.26
CA ASP A 153 6.94 10.00 -9.43
C ASP A 153 8.04 10.30 -8.39
N GLY A 154 7.85 9.82 -7.16
CA GLY A 154 8.82 9.98 -6.08
C GLY A 154 10.09 9.16 -6.32
N TYR A 155 9.93 7.90 -6.74
CA TYR A 155 11.04 7.02 -7.07
C TYR A 155 11.83 7.53 -8.29
N GLU A 156 11.15 7.90 -9.38
CA GLU A 156 11.82 8.40 -10.60
C GLU A 156 12.70 9.62 -10.33
N LYS A 157 12.28 10.52 -9.43
CA LYS A 157 13.07 11.69 -9.02
C LYS A 157 14.34 11.28 -8.28
N LEU A 158 14.25 10.27 -7.41
CA LEU A 158 15.36 9.80 -6.57
C LEU A 158 16.33 8.87 -7.30
N ASP A 159 15.87 8.20 -8.36
CA ASP A 159 16.75 7.38 -9.20
C ASP A 159 17.54 8.22 -10.23
N ALA A 160 17.03 9.41 -10.58
CA ALA A 160 17.68 10.32 -11.52
C ALA A 160 18.83 11.17 -10.93
N GLU A 161 19.03 11.15 -9.61
CA GLU A 161 20.06 11.90 -8.86
C GLU A 161 21.38 11.12 -8.69
#